data_AF-A0A380JHU0-F1
#
_entry.id   AF-A0A380JHU0-F1
#
_cell.length_a   1.000
_cell.length_b   1.000
_cell.length_c   1.000
_cell.angle_alpha   90.00
_cell.angle_beta   90.00
_cell.angle_gamma   90.00
#
_symmetry.space_group_name_H-M   'P 1'
#
loop_
_entity.id
_entity.type
_entity.pdbx_description
1 polymer ?
#
loop_
_entity_poly.entity_id
_entity_poly.type
_entity_poly.pdbx_seq_one_letter_code
_entity_poly.pdbx_strand_id
1 'polypeptide(L)'
;MTDFNNQANQPRRKKKSLTEQIASKQVQIAKHKEKVAASQKRIESLEAELSQLEIKQQQAILKEYGLSMEDLKDFLETNKDQLKKGDEA
;
A
#
# COMPACT_ATOMS: atom_id res chain seq x y z
N MET A 1 55.88 -24.75 34.37
CA MET A 1 55.48 -25.87 33.51
C MET A 1 53.96 -25.89 33.54
N THR A 2 53.32 -25.19 32.59
CA THR A 2 52.67 -25.75 31.38
C THR A 2 51.42 -26.56 31.79
N ASP A 3 50.20 -26.25 31.36
CA ASP A 3 49.81 -26.06 29.98
C ASP A 3 48.56 -25.18 29.76
N PHE A 4 48.60 -24.51 28.60
CA PHE A 4 47.61 -23.62 28.04
C PHE A 4 46.49 -24.38 27.29
N ASN A 5 45.27 -23.85 27.44
CA ASN A 5 44.35 -23.55 26.35
C ASN A 5 43.81 -24.71 25.49
N ASN A 6 42.66 -25.27 25.91
CA ASN A 6 41.82 -26.14 25.08
C ASN A 6 40.54 -25.41 24.65
N GLN A 7 40.68 -24.42 23.76
CA GLN A 7 39.55 -23.79 23.05
C GLN A 7 39.79 -23.89 21.53
N ALA A 8 39.61 -25.07 20.96
CA ALA A 8 39.68 -25.24 19.52
C ALA A 8 38.70 -26.31 19.01
N ASN A 9 37.41 -26.15 19.29
CA ASN A 9 36.39 -26.91 18.56
C ASN A 9 35.09 -26.11 18.37
N GLN A 10 35.21 -24.95 17.71
CA GLN A 10 34.08 -24.26 17.11
C GLN A 10 34.11 -24.57 15.60
N PRO A 11 33.01 -25.05 14.98
CA PRO A 11 32.98 -25.35 13.55
C PRO A 11 33.24 -24.05 12.77
N ARG A 12 34.43 -23.95 12.17
CA ARG A 12 34.80 -22.82 11.31
C ARG A 12 33.85 -22.80 10.12
N ARG A 13 32.88 -21.87 10.12
CA ARG A 13 31.98 -21.61 8.99
C ARG A 13 32.84 -21.42 7.74
N LYS A 14 32.73 -22.33 6.77
CA LYS A 14 33.37 -22.16 5.46
C LYS A 14 32.87 -20.84 4.87
N LYS A 15 33.80 -19.95 4.47
CA LYS A 15 33.44 -18.73 3.73
C LYS A 15 32.76 -19.18 2.43
N LYS A 16 31.55 -18.69 2.19
CA LYS A 16 30.81 -18.98 0.96
C LYS A 16 31.63 -18.55 -0.25
N SER A 17 31.64 -19.35 -1.31
CA SER A 17 32.24 -18.95 -2.58
C SER A 17 31.53 -17.71 -3.13
N LEU A 18 32.19 -16.94 -4.00
CA LEU A 18 31.54 -15.79 -4.65
C LEU A 18 30.26 -16.21 -5.39
N THR A 19 30.26 -17.38 -6.03
CA THR A 19 29.09 -17.96 -6.69
C THR A 19 27.93 -18.20 -5.73
N GLU A 20 28.19 -18.77 -4.54
CA GLU A 20 27.18 -18.98 -3.51
C GLU A 20 26.64 -17.67 -2.92
N GLN A 21 27.50 -16.65 -2.81
CA GLN A 21 27.08 -15.32 -2.37
C GLN A 21 26.17 -14.66 -3.42
N ILE A 22 26.52 -14.74 -4.71
CA ILE A 22 25.70 -14.24 -5.82
C ILE A 22 24.34 -14.92 -5.84
N ALA A 23 24.31 -16.26 -5.81
CA ALA A 23 23.07 -17.03 -5.77
C ALA A 23 22.20 -16.66 -4.55
N SER A 24 22.82 -16.53 -3.38
CA SER A 24 22.12 -16.08 -2.17
C SER A 24 21.50 -14.69 -2.33
N LYS A 25 22.15 -13.77 -3.03
CA LYS A 25 21.63 -12.43 -3.29
C LYS A 25 20.50 -12.45 -4.33
N GLN A 26 20.60 -13.27 -5.37
CA GLN A 26 19.52 -13.46 -6.34
C GLN A 26 18.25 -13.98 -5.67
N VAL A 27 18.36 -14.95 -4.76
CA VAL A 27 17.21 -15.46 -3.99
C VAL A 27 16.61 -14.37 -3.09
N GLN A 28 17.43 -13.56 -2.43
CA GLN A 28 16.95 -12.43 -1.64
C GLN A 28 16.18 -11.43 -2.51
N ILE A 29 16.72 -11.07 -3.68
CA ILE A 29 16.06 -10.17 -4.63
C ILE A 29 14.71 -10.74 -5.06
N ALA A 30 14.63 -12.03 -5.42
CA ALA A 30 13.38 -12.67 -5.82
C ALA A 30 12.31 -12.59 -4.71
N LYS A 31 12.68 -12.92 -3.47
CA LYS A 31 11.78 -12.80 -2.31
C LYS A 31 11.31 -11.37 -2.06
N HIS A 32 12.20 -10.39 -2.22
CA HIS A 32 11.82 -8.98 -2.07
C HIS A 32 10.88 -8.52 -3.19
N LYS A 33 11.11 -8.94 -4.43
CA LYS A 33 10.19 -8.65 -5.55
C LYS A 33 8.79 -9.22 -5.31
N GLU A 34 8.71 -10.45 -4.81
CA GLU A 34 7.42 -11.07 -4.44
C GLU A 34 6.70 -10.27 -3.35
N LYS A 35 7.42 -9.86 -2.30
CA LYS A 35 6.86 -9.00 -1.25
C LYS A 35 6.37 -7.65 -1.79
N VAL A 36 7.13 -7.01 -2.67
CA VAL A 36 6.72 -5.75 -3.31
C VAL A 36 5.43 -5.95 -4.11
N ALA A 37 5.33 -7.03 -4.90
CA ALA A 37 4.11 -7.32 -5.65
C ALA A 37 2.90 -7.58 -4.74
N ALA A 38 3.09 -8.28 -3.61
CA ALA A 38 2.04 -8.48 -2.62
C ALA A 38 1.61 -7.17 -1.94
N SER A 39 2.57 -6.31 -1.57
CA SER A 39 2.27 -4.99 -1.01
C SER A 39 1.53 -4.11 -2.01
N GLN A 40 1.92 -4.11 -3.28
CA GLN A 40 1.26 -3.33 -4.33
C GLN A 40 -0.21 -3.74 -4.49
N LYS A 41 -0.49 -5.04 -4.54
CA LYS A 41 -1.88 -5.54 -4.56
C LYS A 41 -2.68 -5.10 -3.33
N ARG A 42 -2.04 -5.05 -2.16
CA ARG A 42 -2.72 -4.59 -0.94
C ARG A 42 -3.02 -3.09 -0.99
N ILE A 43 -2.12 -2.28 -1.56
CA ILE A 43 -2.36 -0.85 -1.78
C ILE A 43 -3.57 -0.66 -2.70
N GLU A 44 -3.59 -1.32 -3.85
CA GLU A 44 -4.72 -1.24 -4.81
C GLU A 44 -6.05 -1.65 -4.17
N SER A 45 -6.05 -2.70 -3.34
CA SER A 45 -7.24 -3.11 -2.57
C SER A 45 -7.70 -2.02 -1.60
N LEU A 46 -6.77 -1.39 -0.88
CA LEU A 46 -7.08 -0.34 0.09
C LEU A 46 -7.58 0.94 -0.60
N GLU A 47 -7.04 1.29 -1.77
CA GLU A 47 -7.52 2.42 -2.58
C GLU A 47 -8.96 2.21 -3.07
N ALA A 48 -9.29 0.98 -3.49
CA ALA A 48 -10.65 0.61 -3.88
C ALA A 48 -11.61 0.65 -2.67
N GLU A 49 -11.19 0.13 -1.52
CA GLU A 49 -11.96 0.20 -0.27
C GLU A 49 -12.18 1.66 0.16
N LEU A 50 -11.16 2.52 0.05
CA LEU A 50 -11.24 3.95 0.37
C LEU A 50 -12.27 4.67 -0.51
N SER A 51 -12.20 4.47 -1.83
CA SER A 51 -13.15 5.05 -2.79
C SER A 51 -14.60 4.67 -2.45
N GLN A 52 -14.84 3.42 -2.03
CA GLN A 52 -16.17 2.98 -1.60
C GLN A 52 -16.61 3.64 -0.29
N LEU A 53 -15.70 3.86 0.65
CA LEU A 53 -16.01 4.55 1.91
C LEU A 53 -16.32 6.02 1.69
N GLU A 54 -15.60 6.70 0.80
CA GLU A 54 -15.86 8.10 0.43
C GLU A 54 -17.25 8.25 -0.21
N ILE A 55 -17.64 7.35 -1.13
CA ILE A 55 -18.99 7.33 -1.70
C ILE A 55 -20.04 7.12 -0.61
N LYS A 56 -19.82 6.18 0.31
CA LYS A 56 -20.74 5.94 1.44
C LYS A 56 -20.85 7.16 2.35
N GLN A 57 -19.75 7.86 2.60
CA GLN A 57 -19.74 9.08 3.39
C GLN A 57 -20.56 10.19 2.71
N GLN A 58 -20.36 10.41 1.41
CA GLN A 58 -21.15 11.39 0.64
C GLN A 58 -22.66 11.06 0.69
N GLN A 59 -23.02 9.79 0.53
CA GLN A 59 -24.40 9.32 0.66
C GLN A 59 -24.96 9.50 2.08
N ALA A 60 -24.13 9.30 3.11
CA ALA A 60 -24.54 9.50 4.50
C ALA A 60 -24.83 10.97 4.78
N ILE A 61 -23.97 11.88 4.32
CA ILE A 61 -24.18 13.32 4.42
C ILE A 61 -25.51 13.72 3.79
N LEU A 62 -25.80 13.27 2.57
CA LEU A 62 -27.07 13.59 1.91
C LEU A 62 -28.28 13.09 2.72
N LYS A 63 -28.19 11.87 3.26
CA LYS A 63 -29.25 11.29 4.10
C LYS A 63 -29.51 12.08 5.37
N GLU A 64 -28.48 12.70 5.98
CA GLU A 64 -28.67 13.57 7.15
C GLU A 64 -29.57 14.78 6.84
N TYR A 65 -29.57 15.23 5.58
CA TYR A 65 -30.44 16.30 5.09
C TYR A 65 -31.73 15.77 4.43
N GLY A 66 -32.01 14.47 4.51
CA GLY A 66 -33.17 13.86 3.86
C GLY A 66 -33.08 13.84 2.33
N LEU A 67 -31.88 13.96 1.78
CA LEU A 67 -31.61 13.99 0.34
C LEU A 67 -31.00 12.67 -0.15
N SER A 68 -31.17 12.39 -1.42
CA SER A 68 -30.53 11.30 -2.17
C SER A 68 -29.52 11.84 -3.19
N MET A 69 -28.76 10.93 -3.80
CA MET A 69 -27.87 11.28 -4.91
C MET A 69 -28.64 11.81 -6.13
N GLU A 70 -29.88 11.37 -6.35
CA GLU A 70 -30.71 11.89 -7.44
C GLU A 70 -31.17 13.31 -7.12
N ASP A 71 -31.57 13.59 -5.88
CA ASP A 71 -31.95 14.95 -5.45
C ASP A 71 -30.78 15.92 -5.62
N LEU A 72 -29.55 15.48 -5.31
CA LEU A 72 -28.34 16.27 -5.56
C LEU A 72 -28.15 16.52 -7.06
N LYS A 73 -28.35 15.51 -7.91
CA LYS A 73 -28.21 15.64 -9.37
C LYS A 73 -29.25 16.61 -9.94
N ASP A 74 -30.51 16.48 -9.56
CA ASP A 74 -31.60 17.37 -9.99
C ASP A 74 -31.35 18.81 -9.54
N PHE A 75 -30.86 19.00 -8.31
CA PHE A 75 -30.45 20.30 -7.80
C PHE A 75 -29.32 20.91 -8.65
N LEU A 76 -28.27 20.15 -8.96
CA LEU A 76 -27.15 20.62 -9.76
C LEU A 76 -27.54 20.93 -11.21
N GLU A 77 -28.43 20.13 -11.82
CA GLU A 77 -28.94 20.39 -13.16
C GLU A 77 -29.79 21.66 -13.21
N THR A 78 -30.67 21.86 -12.24
CA THR A 78 -31.53 23.05 -12.13
C THR A 78 -30.71 24.33 -11.94
N ASN A 79 -29.58 24.25 -11.24
CA ASN A 79 -28.75 25.41 -10.88
C ASN A 79 -27.47 25.53 -11.73
N LYS A 80 -27.35 24.73 -12.80
CA LYS A 80 -26.13 24.62 -13.63
C LYS A 80 -25.62 25.94 -14.18
N ASP A 81 -26.51 26.86 -14.54
CA ASP A 81 -26.16 28.17 -15.10
C ASP A 81 -25.75 29.20 -14.04
N GLN A 82 -26.17 29.01 -12.78
CA GLN A 82 -25.77 29.87 -11.66
C GLN A 82 -24.41 29.44 -11.10
N LEU A 83 -24.11 28.14 -11.12
CA LEU A 83 -22.83 27.59 -10.67
C LEU A 83 -21.65 28.03 -11.53
N LYS A 84 -21.84 28.22 -12.84
CA LYS A 84 -20.79 28.70 -13.76
C LYS A 84 -20.32 30.13 -13.50
N LYS A 85 -21.14 30.94 -12.80
CA LYS A 85 -20.80 32.33 -12.47
C LYS A 85 -19.93 32.46 -11.21
N GLY A 86 -19.77 31.38 -10.44
CA GLY A 86 -18.94 31.36 -9.23
C GLY A 86 -17.44 31.21 -9.48
N ASP A 87 -17.04 30.69 -10.66
CA ASP A 87 -15.63 30.51 -11.04
C ASP A 87 -15.00 31.77 -11.67
N GLU A 88 -15.78 32.82 -11.93
CA GLU A 88 -15.31 34.11 -12.46
C GLU A 88 -15.14 35.20 -11.37
N ALA A 89 -15.26 34.85 -10.08
CA ALA A 89 -15.16 35.77 -8.94
C ALA A 89 -13.89 35.53 -8.10
#